data_AF-G0MKS5-F1
#
_entry.id   AF-G0MKS5-F1
#
_cell.length_a   1.000
_cell.length_b   1.000
_cell.length_c   1.000
_cell.angle_alpha   90.00
_cell.angle_beta   90.00
_cell.angle_gamma   90.00
#
_symmetry.space_group_name_H-M   'P 1'
#
loop_
_entity.id
_entity.type
_entity.pdbx_description
1 polymer ?
#
loop_
_entity_poly.entity_id
_entity_poly.type
_entity_poly.pdbx_seq_one_letter_code
_entity_poly.pdbx_strand_id
1 'polypeptide(L)'
;MDWIMRLNNIVGFETGCTIMKIKMGNADIECAWSYNQIRIANASHIEVTAAIFRHILNLFKFSGKIQLELCLDPRGVNNFPVLDGVTATALRGGPIDTSTVETFCSKYPTQKSAALLSKLSAELSPYSPILILEDVYFCDTEGQSSKILENFTGRILMIDDAQLPETSIIQFIRNWMTGSSHQNLEVLRIVFNLRCFINPGIVHEEFKNEAEVRDPSKRVMHYEFNTHIIGRYRPYMFDCYDFLDIERHSDGRTASFLVMEYKFYFCVWKND
;
A
#
# COMPACT_ATOMS: atom_id res chain seq x y z
N MET A 1 5.75 -21.82 0.78
CA MET A 1 5.12 -20.87 -0.15
C MET A 1 3.71 -20.78 0.36
N ASP A 2 3.40 -19.64 0.94
CA ASP A 2 2.33 -19.54 1.93
C ASP A 2 1.32 -18.51 1.43
N TRP A 3 0.04 -18.83 1.57
CA TRP A 3 -1.04 -18.02 1.01
C TRP A 3 -1.96 -17.59 2.14
N ILE A 4 -2.29 -16.31 2.23
CA ILE A 4 -3.15 -15.80 3.29
C ILE A 4 -4.35 -15.07 2.67
N MET A 5 -5.56 -15.60 2.89
CA MET A 5 -6.81 -14.91 2.58
C MET A 5 -7.41 -14.36 3.86
N ARG A 6 -7.81 -13.08 3.89
CA ARG A 6 -8.52 -12.51 5.05
C ARG A 6 -9.97 -12.17 4.69
N LEU A 7 -10.88 -12.54 5.58
CA LEU A 7 -12.33 -12.46 5.44
C LEU A 7 -12.87 -11.38 6.38
N ASN A 8 -13.29 -10.23 5.84
CA ASN A 8 -13.58 -9.06 6.68
C ASN A 8 -14.93 -9.11 7.43
N ASN A 9 -15.77 -10.14 7.22
CA ASN A 9 -17.10 -10.26 7.81
C ASN A 9 -17.23 -11.42 8.83
N ILE A 10 -16.11 -12.02 9.25
CA ILE A 10 -16.12 -13.07 10.28
C ILE A 10 -15.96 -12.40 11.65
N VAL A 11 -16.96 -12.57 12.53
CA VAL A 11 -17.00 -11.98 13.88
C VAL A 11 -16.02 -12.66 14.84
N GLY A 12 -15.62 -13.91 14.55
CA GLY A 12 -14.54 -14.62 15.22
C GLY A 12 -14.59 -16.12 14.96
N PHE A 13 -13.44 -16.78 15.14
CA PHE A 13 -13.38 -18.20 15.48
C PHE A 13 -12.91 -18.29 16.94
N GLU A 14 -13.24 -19.38 17.65
CA GLU A 14 -12.76 -19.60 19.00
C GLU A 14 -11.22 -19.51 19.06
N THR A 15 -10.68 -18.93 20.14
CA THR A 15 -9.24 -18.68 20.30
C THR A 15 -8.41 -19.95 20.09
N GLY A 16 -7.63 -19.97 19.02
CA GLY A 16 -6.78 -21.08 18.64
C GLY A 16 -6.40 -21.00 17.17
N CYS A 17 -5.30 -21.67 16.80
CA CYS A 17 -5.00 -21.94 15.39
C CYS A 17 -5.67 -23.28 15.06
N THR A 18 -6.79 -23.26 14.32
CA THR A 18 -7.40 -24.52 13.87
C THR A 18 -6.69 -24.97 12.61
N ILE A 19 -5.91 -26.05 12.72
CA ILE A 19 -5.22 -26.65 11.58
C ILE A 19 -6.11 -27.72 10.98
N MET A 20 -6.57 -27.51 9.76
CA MET A 20 -7.20 -28.52 8.92
C MET A 20 -6.15 -29.13 8.01
N LYS A 21 -5.85 -30.42 8.22
CA LYS A 21 -5.00 -31.21 7.33
C LYS A 21 -5.89 -32.03 6.42
N ILE A 22 -5.77 -31.82 5.12
CA ILE A 22 -6.56 -32.52 4.10
C ILE A 22 -5.59 -33.27 3.20
N LYS A 23 -5.80 -34.57 3.04
CA LYS A 23 -5.10 -35.36 2.03
C LYS A 23 -6.01 -35.53 0.81
N MET A 24 -5.60 -34.98 -0.34
CA MET A 24 -6.32 -35.14 -1.61
C MET A 24 -5.40 -35.81 -2.63
N GLY A 25 -5.60 -37.11 -2.88
CA GLY A 25 -4.69 -37.89 -3.70
C GLY A 25 -3.29 -37.97 -3.07
N ASN A 26 -2.26 -37.51 -3.81
CA ASN A 26 -0.87 -37.42 -3.34
C ASN A 26 -0.53 -36.07 -2.70
N ALA A 27 -1.51 -35.16 -2.55
CA ALA A 27 -1.31 -33.84 -1.98
C ALA A 27 -1.66 -33.82 -0.49
N ASP A 28 -0.71 -33.38 0.34
CA ASP A 28 -0.95 -33.04 1.74
C ASP A 28 -1.15 -31.53 1.87
N ILE A 29 -2.39 -31.11 2.08
CA ILE A 29 -2.77 -29.70 2.20
C ILE A 29 -2.96 -29.38 3.68
N GLU A 30 -2.31 -28.33 4.13
CA GLU A 30 -2.49 -27.79 5.47
C GLU A 30 -3.10 -26.40 5.35
N CYS A 31 -4.33 -26.26 5.84
CA CYS A 31 -5.03 -25.00 5.98
C CYS A 31 -5.08 -24.64 7.47
N ALA A 32 -4.44 -23.54 7.86
CA ALA A 32 -4.52 -23.01 9.21
C ALA A 32 -5.51 -21.83 9.23
N TRP A 33 -6.52 -21.95 10.07
CA TRP A 33 -7.45 -20.87 10.36
C TRP A 33 -6.95 -20.12 11.59
N SER A 34 -6.79 -18.80 11.46
CA SER A 34 -6.38 -17.95 12.56
C SER A 34 -7.09 -16.61 12.44
N TYR A 35 -7.89 -16.26 13.45
CA TYR A 35 -8.80 -15.11 13.38
C TYR A 35 -9.63 -15.16 12.10
N ASN A 36 -9.75 -14.06 11.39
CA ASN A 36 -10.45 -13.98 10.11
C ASN A 36 -9.57 -14.36 8.91
N GLN A 37 -8.48 -15.11 9.12
CA GLN A 37 -7.50 -15.46 8.09
C GLN A 37 -7.48 -16.96 7.83
N ILE A 38 -7.34 -17.31 6.56
CA ILE A 38 -7.04 -18.66 6.10
C ILE A 38 -5.64 -18.65 5.55
N ARG A 39 -4.77 -19.46 6.16
CA ARG A 39 -3.40 -19.68 5.72
C ARG A 39 -3.30 -21.05 5.08
N ILE A 40 -2.68 -21.15 3.92
CA ILE A 40 -2.45 -22.44 3.26
C ILE A 40 -0.94 -22.63 3.10
N ALA A 41 -0.40 -23.67 3.74
CA ALA A 41 1.05 -23.85 3.93
C ALA A 41 1.72 -24.73 2.87
N ASN A 42 0.96 -25.54 2.12
CA ASN A 42 1.52 -26.43 1.09
C ASN A 42 0.98 -26.10 -0.32
N ALA A 43 1.92 -25.80 -1.22
CA ALA A 43 1.70 -25.27 -2.55
C ALA A 43 1.91 -26.29 -3.68
N SER A 44 1.94 -27.60 -3.39
CA SER A 44 2.16 -28.61 -4.45
C SER A 44 1.05 -28.64 -5.52
N HIS A 45 -0.12 -28.04 -5.24
CA HIS A 45 -1.23 -27.95 -6.20
C HIS A 45 -2.00 -26.63 -6.07
N ILE A 46 -1.66 -25.66 -6.93
CA ILE A 46 -2.30 -24.33 -6.96
C ILE A 46 -3.80 -24.41 -7.27
N GLU A 47 -4.21 -25.42 -8.03
CA GLU A 47 -5.59 -25.71 -8.38
C GLU A 47 -6.39 -26.19 -7.16
N VAL A 48 -5.75 -26.90 -6.23
CA VAL A 48 -6.41 -27.38 -5.01
C VAL A 48 -6.59 -26.23 -4.02
N THR A 49 -5.58 -25.38 -3.87
CA THR A 49 -5.68 -24.11 -3.14
C THR A 49 -6.83 -23.25 -3.68
N ALA A 50 -6.93 -23.12 -5.02
CA ALA A 50 -8.04 -22.45 -5.69
C ALA A 50 -9.42 -23.03 -5.33
N ALA A 51 -9.53 -24.36 -5.40
CA ALA A 51 -10.77 -25.07 -5.18
C ALA A 51 -11.24 -24.93 -3.73
N ILE A 52 -10.32 -25.02 -2.76
CA ILE A 52 -10.60 -24.79 -1.34
C ILE A 52 -11.11 -23.37 -1.14
N PHE A 53 -10.43 -22.37 -1.71
CA PHE A 53 -10.88 -20.97 -1.61
C PHE A 53 -12.29 -20.77 -2.20
N ARG A 54 -12.55 -21.26 -3.41
CA ARG A 54 -13.88 -21.16 -4.03
C ARG A 54 -14.96 -21.87 -3.21
N HIS A 55 -14.65 -23.05 -2.68
CA HIS A 55 -15.58 -23.80 -1.84
C HIS A 55 -15.96 -23.01 -0.59
N ILE A 56 -14.97 -22.41 0.07
CA ILE A 56 -15.19 -21.56 1.26
C ILE A 56 -16.03 -20.33 0.90
N LEU A 57 -15.68 -19.62 -0.18
CA LEU A 57 -16.46 -18.47 -0.65
C LEU A 57 -17.92 -18.84 -0.92
N ASN A 58 -18.14 -19.99 -1.56
CA ASN A 58 -19.47 -20.51 -1.86
C ASN A 58 -20.25 -20.95 -0.62
N LEU A 59 -19.58 -21.55 0.36
CA LEU A 59 -20.19 -22.06 1.60
C LEU A 59 -20.69 -20.91 2.47
N PHE A 60 -19.87 -19.88 2.65
CA PHE A 60 -20.17 -18.76 3.53
C PHE A 60 -20.87 -17.59 2.83
N LYS A 61 -21.17 -17.73 1.52
CA LYS A 61 -21.86 -16.72 0.71
C LYS A 61 -21.27 -15.31 0.89
N PHE A 62 -19.94 -15.22 0.92
CA PHE A 62 -19.27 -13.96 1.20
C PHE A 62 -19.62 -12.91 0.14
N SER A 63 -20.23 -11.82 0.59
CA SER A 63 -20.50 -10.60 -0.18
C SER A 63 -19.59 -9.42 0.21
N GLY A 64 -18.54 -9.69 0.99
CA GLY A 64 -17.69 -8.68 1.61
C GLY A 64 -16.38 -8.39 0.86
N LYS A 65 -15.63 -7.41 1.38
CA LYS A 65 -14.26 -7.07 0.93
C LYS A 65 -13.33 -8.28 1.17
N ILE A 66 -12.78 -8.88 0.12
CA ILE A 66 -11.75 -9.94 0.24
C ILE A 66 -10.36 -9.30 0.19
N GLN A 67 -9.48 -9.69 1.12
CA GLN A 67 -8.06 -9.33 1.09
C GLN A 67 -7.23 -10.57 0.76
N LEU A 68 -6.28 -10.42 -0.16
CA LEU A 68 -5.46 -11.51 -0.67
C LEU A 68 -3.98 -11.19 -0.54
N GLU A 69 -3.27 -11.94 0.30
CA GLU A 69 -1.83 -11.83 0.49
C GLU A 69 -1.15 -13.09 -0.06
N LEU A 70 -0.34 -12.92 -1.10
CA LEU A 70 0.38 -13.99 -1.78
C LEU A 70 1.87 -13.93 -1.40
N CYS A 71 2.39 -15.00 -0.80
CA CYS A 71 3.83 -15.19 -0.63
C CYS A 71 4.32 -16.16 -1.72
N LEU A 72 4.81 -15.61 -2.82
CA LEU A 72 5.01 -16.29 -4.08
C LEU A 72 6.36 -15.97 -4.74
N ASP A 73 6.89 -16.95 -5.48
CA ASP A 73 7.82 -16.64 -6.58
C ASP A 73 7.04 -15.85 -7.66
N PRO A 74 7.62 -14.80 -8.27
CA PRO A 74 6.98 -14.02 -9.33
C PRO A 74 6.34 -14.86 -10.44
N ARG A 75 6.97 -15.99 -10.81
CA ARG A 75 6.45 -16.94 -11.82
C ARG A 75 5.16 -17.64 -11.39
N GLY A 76 4.91 -17.72 -10.08
CA GLY A 76 3.71 -18.30 -9.49
C GLY A 76 2.48 -17.40 -9.57
N VAL A 77 2.65 -16.08 -9.78
CA VAL A 77 1.53 -15.14 -9.89
C VAL A 77 0.62 -15.53 -11.06
N ASN A 78 1.20 -15.93 -12.20
CA ASN A 78 0.47 -16.36 -13.40
C ASN A 78 -0.35 -17.62 -13.18
N ASN A 79 0.15 -18.54 -12.35
CA ASN A 79 -0.52 -19.82 -12.13
C ASN A 79 -1.66 -19.72 -11.10
N PHE A 80 -1.70 -18.63 -10.31
CA PHE A 80 -2.74 -18.47 -9.30
C PHE A 80 -4.10 -18.18 -9.94
N PRO A 81 -5.19 -18.87 -9.56
CA PRO A 81 -6.53 -18.61 -10.08
C PRO A 81 -6.97 -17.16 -9.85
N VAL A 82 -7.84 -16.63 -10.71
CA VAL A 82 -8.59 -15.40 -10.41
C VAL A 82 -9.65 -15.71 -9.35
N LEU A 83 -9.77 -14.83 -8.36
CA LEU A 83 -10.79 -14.85 -7.32
C LEU A 83 -11.64 -13.58 -7.45
N ASP A 84 -12.95 -13.74 -7.52
CA ASP A 84 -13.89 -12.63 -7.61
C ASP A 84 -13.99 -11.88 -6.27
N GLY A 85 -14.23 -10.56 -6.32
CA GLY A 85 -14.47 -9.75 -5.12
C GLY A 85 -13.22 -9.37 -4.31
N VAL A 86 -12.02 -9.61 -4.85
CA VAL A 86 -10.76 -9.15 -4.26
C VAL A 86 -10.70 -7.62 -4.33
N THR A 87 -10.50 -7.00 -3.17
CA THR A 87 -10.49 -5.53 -2.99
C THR A 87 -9.16 -4.98 -2.53
N ALA A 88 -8.33 -5.83 -1.92
CA ALA A 88 -6.98 -5.48 -1.49
C ALA A 88 -6.05 -6.65 -1.75
N THR A 89 -4.85 -6.35 -2.22
CA THR A 89 -3.86 -7.35 -2.56
C THR A 89 -2.50 -7.05 -1.94
N ALA A 90 -1.72 -8.09 -1.68
CA ALA A 90 -0.33 -7.97 -1.30
C ALA A 90 0.49 -9.07 -1.95
N LEU A 91 1.66 -8.70 -2.45
CA LEU A 91 2.62 -9.61 -3.06
C LEU A 91 3.93 -9.55 -2.26
N ARG A 92 4.37 -10.72 -1.79
CA ARG A 92 5.64 -10.94 -1.11
C ARG A 92 6.38 -12.09 -1.79
N GLY A 93 7.70 -12.09 -1.73
CA GLY A 93 8.54 -13.18 -2.22
C GLY A 93 9.87 -12.67 -2.76
N GLY A 94 10.35 -13.30 -3.84
CA GLY A 94 11.55 -12.84 -4.57
C GLY A 94 11.39 -11.43 -5.15
N PRO A 95 12.43 -10.88 -5.80
CA PRO A 95 12.35 -9.59 -6.47
C PRO A 95 11.20 -9.56 -7.49
N ILE A 96 10.42 -8.49 -7.51
CA ILE A 96 9.20 -8.37 -8.31
C ILE A 96 9.52 -7.52 -9.55
N ASP A 97 9.39 -8.09 -10.74
CA ASP A 97 9.52 -7.34 -11.99
C ASP A 97 8.20 -6.68 -12.43
N THR A 98 8.30 -5.78 -13.40
CA THR A 98 7.17 -5.01 -13.94
C THR A 98 6.07 -5.92 -14.52
N SER A 99 6.45 -7.00 -15.21
CA SER A 99 5.49 -7.94 -15.80
C SER A 99 4.65 -8.65 -14.73
N THR A 100 5.26 -8.94 -13.59
CA THR A 100 4.61 -9.54 -12.43
C THR A 100 3.63 -8.55 -11.81
N VAL A 101 4.01 -7.28 -11.67
CA VAL A 101 3.12 -6.22 -11.16
C VAL A 101 1.91 -6.02 -12.08
N GLU A 102 2.14 -5.92 -13.39
CA GLU A 102 1.08 -5.73 -14.38
C GLU A 102 0.11 -6.92 -14.42
N THR A 103 0.64 -8.14 -14.41
CA THR A 103 -0.19 -9.35 -14.36
C THR A 103 -0.98 -9.42 -13.06
N PHE A 104 -0.34 -9.08 -11.93
CA PHE A 104 -0.99 -9.07 -10.63
C PHE A 104 -2.18 -8.10 -10.59
N CYS A 105 -2.00 -6.88 -11.12
CA CYS A 105 -3.07 -5.90 -11.20
C CYS A 105 -4.18 -6.31 -12.18
N SER A 106 -3.81 -6.91 -13.33
CA SER A 106 -4.77 -7.34 -14.34
C SER A 106 -5.66 -8.50 -13.86
N LYS A 107 -5.16 -9.34 -12.96
CA LYS A 107 -5.95 -10.44 -12.36
C LYS A 107 -7.04 -9.96 -11.41
N TYR A 108 -6.89 -8.80 -10.79
CA TYR A 108 -7.81 -8.29 -9.78
C TYR A 108 -8.24 -6.86 -10.11
N PRO A 109 -9.01 -6.65 -11.19
CA PRO A 109 -9.37 -5.32 -11.66
C PRO A 109 -10.24 -4.52 -10.67
N THR A 110 -10.89 -5.20 -9.71
CA THR A 110 -11.69 -4.57 -8.65
C THR A 110 -10.87 -4.16 -7.43
N GLN A 111 -9.56 -4.44 -7.41
CA GLN A 111 -8.72 -4.07 -6.29
C GLN A 111 -8.61 -2.55 -6.17
N LYS A 112 -8.72 -2.05 -4.93
CA LYS A 112 -8.53 -0.64 -4.59
C LYS A 112 -7.14 -0.37 -4.03
N SER A 113 -6.47 -1.41 -3.53
CA SER A 113 -5.17 -1.26 -2.91
C SER A 113 -4.24 -2.43 -3.20
N ALA A 114 -2.95 -2.14 -3.30
CA ALA A 114 -1.90 -3.13 -3.48
C ALA A 114 -0.70 -2.84 -2.57
N ALA A 115 -0.08 -3.90 -2.04
CA ALA A 115 1.17 -3.83 -1.29
C ALA A 115 2.23 -4.70 -1.96
N LEU A 116 3.34 -4.10 -2.40
CA LEU A 116 4.52 -4.83 -2.84
C LEU A 116 5.49 -4.91 -1.66
N LEU A 117 5.51 -6.07 -1.01
CA LEU A 117 6.27 -6.37 0.21
C LEU A 117 7.68 -6.89 -0.07
N SER A 118 8.12 -6.80 -1.32
CA SER A 118 9.42 -7.21 -1.82
C SER A 118 10.00 -6.13 -2.74
N LYS A 119 11.32 -6.18 -2.91
CA LYS A 119 12.09 -5.30 -3.80
C LYS A 119 11.60 -5.36 -5.24
N LEU A 120 11.34 -4.21 -5.84
CA LEU A 120 11.13 -4.07 -7.28
C LEU A 120 12.44 -4.33 -8.04
N SER A 121 12.44 -5.15 -9.09
CA SER A 121 13.67 -5.47 -9.85
C SER A 121 13.75 -4.82 -11.23
N ALA A 122 12.71 -4.11 -11.66
CA ALA A 122 12.64 -3.48 -12.98
C ALA A 122 11.79 -2.21 -12.92
N GLU A 123 12.00 -1.34 -13.90
CA GLU A 123 11.32 -0.05 -13.99
C GLU A 123 9.81 -0.21 -14.24
N LEU A 124 8.98 0.42 -13.42
CA LEU A 124 7.55 0.51 -13.65
C LEU A 124 7.24 1.50 -14.78
N SER A 125 6.35 1.09 -15.69
CA SER A 125 5.75 2.02 -16.65
C SER A 125 5.05 3.17 -15.91
N PRO A 126 5.13 4.43 -16.40
CA PRO A 126 4.36 5.54 -15.85
C PRO A 126 2.84 5.31 -15.92
N TYR A 127 2.40 4.42 -16.81
CA TYR A 127 1.00 4.02 -16.96
C TYR A 127 0.68 2.69 -16.25
N SER A 128 1.56 2.23 -15.35
CA SER A 128 1.35 0.96 -14.65
C SER A 128 0.02 1.00 -13.87
N PRO A 129 -0.84 -0.03 -13.98
CA PRO A 129 -2.12 -0.05 -13.29
C PRO A 129 -2.02 0.06 -11.76
N ILE A 130 -0.87 -0.27 -11.18
CA ILE A 130 -0.65 -0.11 -9.74
C ILE A 130 -0.66 1.37 -9.33
N LEU A 131 -0.22 2.29 -10.19
CA LEU A 131 -0.05 3.71 -9.87
C LEU A 131 -1.37 4.51 -9.85
N ILE A 132 -2.45 3.89 -10.34
CA ILE A 132 -3.80 4.47 -10.36
C ILE A 132 -4.71 3.87 -9.27
N LEU A 133 -4.22 2.91 -8.47
CA LEU A 133 -4.96 2.36 -7.33
C LEU A 133 -5.13 3.41 -6.24
N GLU A 134 -6.17 3.27 -5.41
CA GLU A 134 -6.45 4.20 -4.31
C GLU A 134 -5.31 4.19 -3.28
N ASP A 135 -4.91 3.01 -2.80
CA ASP A 135 -3.87 2.91 -1.77
C ASP A 135 -2.74 1.96 -2.19
N VAL A 136 -1.50 2.44 -2.20
CA VAL A 136 -0.35 1.66 -2.64
C VAL A 136 0.78 1.70 -1.63
N TYR A 137 1.39 0.53 -1.40
CA TYR A 137 2.61 0.39 -0.62
C TYR A 137 3.73 -0.25 -1.42
N PHE A 138 4.92 0.32 -1.35
CA PHE A 138 6.17 -0.27 -1.82
C PHE A 138 7.14 -0.42 -0.65
N CYS A 139 7.69 -1.63 -0.47
CA CYS A 139 8.68 -1.90 0.55
C CYS A 139 10.08 -1.43 0.18
N ASP A 140 10.44 -1.58 -1.09
CA ASP A 140 11.72 -1.18 -1.67
C ASP A 140 11.50 -1.00 -3.19
N THR A 141 11.88 0.17 -3.69
CA THR A 141 11.65 0.60 -5.07
C THR A 141 12.91 0.62 -5.93
N GLU A 142 14.08 0.23 -5.38
CA GLU A 142 15.36 0.20 -6.11
C GLU A 142 15.65 1.50 -6.89
N GLY A 143 15.48 2.64 -6.23
CA GLY A 143 15.76 3.96 -6.85
C GLY A 143 14.63 4.51 -7.73
N GLN A 144 13.50 3.83 -7.85
CA GLN A 144 12.37 4.30 -8.65
C GLN A 144 11.41 5.22 -7.90
N SER A 145 11.71 5.56 -6.64
CA SER A 145 10.80 6.31 -5.79
C SER A 145 10.38 7.64 -6.42
N SER A 146 11.27 8.36 -7.11
CA SER A 146 10.93 9.61 -7.82
C SER A 146 9.89 9.40 -8.92
N LYS A 147 10.05 8.37 -9.76
CA LYS A 147 9.14 8.07 -10.87
C LYS A 147 7.78 7.60 -10.35
N ILE A 148 7.79 6.76 -9.31
CA ILE A 148 6.56 6.32 -8.65
C ILE A 148 5.83 7.51 -8.06
N LEU A 149 6.54 8.41 -7.36
CA LEU A 149 5.98 9.62 -6.79
C LEU A 149 5.39 10.51 -7.88
N GLU A 150 6.08 10.73 -8.99
CA GLU A 150 5.61 11.60 -10.07
C GLU A 150 4.31 11.11 -10.75
N ASN A 151 4.15 9.78 -10.89
CA ASN A 151 3.08 9.18 -11.68
C ASN A 151 1.91 8.63 -10.85
N PHE A 152 2.01 8.64 -9.52
CA PHE A 152 0.93 8.16 -8.66
C PHE A 152 -0.26 9.13 -8.63
N THR A 153 -1.47 8.61 -8.85
CA THR A 153 -2.70 9.42 -8.93
C THR A 153 -3.76 9.05 -7.91
N GLY A 154 -3.44 8.10 -7.03
CA GLY A 154 -4.32 7.60 -5.99
C GLY A 154 -4.41 8.49 -4.75
N ARG A 155 -4.91 7.89 -3.67
CA ARG A 155 -5.24 8.51 -2.39
C ARG A 155 -4.15 8.36 -1.35
N ILE A 156 -3.56 7.17 -1.20
CA ILE A 156 -2.51 6.89 -0.21
C ILE A 156 -1.31 6.26 -0.90
N LEU A 157 -0.14 6.89 -0.77
CA LEU A 157 1.12 6.32 -1.20
C LEU A 157 2.05 6.15 0.00
N MET A 158 2.55 4.93 0.18
CA MET A 158 3.56 4.61 1.19
C MET A 158 4.76 3.96 0.53
N ILE A 159 5.95 4.53 0.74
CA ILE A 159 7.21 4.00 0.22
C ILE A 159 8.17 3.85 1.39
N ASP A 160 8.58 2.61 1.67
CA ASP A 160 9.73 2.33 2.52
C ASP A 160 10.98 2.11 1.66
N ASP A 161 12.14 2.21 2.28
CA ASP A 161 13.45 2.09 1.65
C ASP A 161 13.62 2.97 0.40
N ALA A 162 13.05 4.17 0.46
CA ALA A 162 13.00 5.08 -0.66
C ALA A 162 14.37 5.70 -0.95
N GLN A 163 14.65 5.89 -2.23
CA GLN A 163 15.81 6.62 -2.71
C GLN A 163 15.33 7.66 -3.73
N LEU A 164 15.30 8.92 -3.30
CA LEU A 164 14.96 10.07 -4.15
C LEU A 164 15.66 11.33 -3.63
N PRO A 165 16.07 12.25 -4.52
CA PRO A 165 16.65 13.52 -4.12
C PRO A 165 15.59 14.49 -3.58
N GLU A 166 16.04 15.52 -2.86
CA GLU A 166 15.22 16.62 -2.35
C GLU A 166 14.40 17.29 -3.45
N THR A 167 14.97 17.39 -4.66
CA THR A 167 14.30 17.97 -5.83
C THR A 167 13.02 17.24 -6.20
N SER A 168 12.93 15.94 -5.97
CA SER A 168 11.70 15.16 -6.21
C SER A 168 10.61 15.51 -5.20
N ILE A 169 10.97 15.77 -3.93
CA ILE A 169 10.03 16.21 -2.89
C ILE A 169 9.56 17.63 -3.17
N ILE A 170 10.48 18.52 -3.52
CA ILE A 170 10.17 19.91 -3.91
C ILE A 170 9.20 19.92 -5.10
N GLN A 171 9.50 19.16 -6.15
CA GLN A 171 8.63 19.08 -7.33
C GLN A 171 7.25 18.53 -6.97
N PHE A 172 7.19 17.49 -6.13
CA PHE A 172 5.92 16.96 -5.63
C PHE A 172 5.09 18.03 -4.91
N ILE A 173 5.68 18.75 -3.95
CA ILE A 173 4.97 19.79 -3.18
C ILE A 173 4.50 20.92 -4.11
N ARG A 174 5.36 21.42 -5.01
CA ARG A 174 5.01 22.47 -5.99
C ARG A 174 3.87 22.03 -6.90
N ASN A 175 3.92 20.80 -7.40
CA ASN A 175 2.87 20.26 -8.25
C ASN A 175 1.53 20.13 -7.50
N TRP A 176 1.58 19.69 -6.24
CA TRP A 176 0.39 19.61 -5.40
C TRP A 176 -0.19 21.00 -5.10
N MET A 177 0.64 22.00 -4.77
CA MET A 177 0.23 23.38 -4.48
C MET A 177 -0.42 24.07 -5.70
N THR A 178 0.17 23.87 -6.88
CA THR A 178 -0.39 24.42 -8.13
C THR A 178 -1.62 23.65 -8.61
N GLY A 179 -1.92 22.50 -8.01
CA GLY A 179 -2.99 21.61 -8.45
C GLY A 179 -2.71 20.93 -9.79
N SER A 180 -1.45 20.87 -10.24
CA SER A 180 -1.06 20.25 -11.50
C SER A 180 -1.09 18.72 -11.44
N SER A 181 -0.83 18.14 -10.27
CA SER A 181 -0.96 16.68 -10.03
C SER A 181 -1.33 16.36 -8.58
N HIS A 182 -1.56 15.08 -8.29
CA HIS A 182 -1.88 14.56 -6.95
C HIS A 182 -3.17 15.12 -6.32
N GLN A 183 -4.19 15.39 -7.13
CA GLN A 183 -5.44 15.99 -6.66
C GLN A 183 -6.21 15.09 -5.70
N ASN A 184 -6.11 13.76 -5.90
CA ASN A 184 -6.76 12.74 -5.08
C ASN A 184 -5.98 12.37 -3.81
N LEU A 185 -4.72 12.79 -3.70
CA LEU A 185 -3.83 12.37 -2.62
C LEU A 185 -4.35 12.89 -1.28
N GLU A 186 -4.51 11.98 -0.32
CA GLU A 186 -4.77 12.27 1.09
C GLU A 186 -3.51 12.09 1.93
N VAL A 187 -2.70 11.07 1.66
CA VAL A 187 -1.52 10.73 2.45
C VAL A 187 -0.36 10.30 1.57
N LEU A 188 0.82 10.86 1.84
CA LEU A 188 2.09 10.36 1.36
C LEU A 188 3.03 10.13 2.53
N ARG A 189 3.56 8.91 2.61
CA ARG A 189 4.54 8.49 3.63
C ARG A 189 5.78 7.93 2.94
N ILE A 190 6.89 8.60 3.10
CA ILE A 190 8.19 8.14 2.60
C ILE A 190 9.12 7.89 3.79
N VAL A 191 9.76 6.74 3.82
CA VAL A 191 10.90 6.44 4.70
C VAL A 191 12.09 6.18 3.81
N PHE A 192 13.15 6.98 3.98
CA PHE A 192 14.35 6.88 3.14
C PHE A 192 15.20 5.66 3.53
N ASN A 193 15.90 5.13 2.55
CA ASN A 193 16.94 4.13 2.76
C ASN A 193 18.00 4.70 3.73
N LEU A 194 18.50 3.87 4.65
CA LEU A 194 19.47 4.27 5.68
C LEU A 194 20.81 4.79 5.12
N ARG A 195 21.04 4.67 3.81
CA ARG A 195 22.23 5.15 3.10
C ARG A 195 21.94 6.34 2.19
N CYS A 196 20.69 6.80 2.11
CA CYS A 196 20.24 7.85 1.19
C CYS A 196 19.42 8.89 1.93
N PHE A 197 19.99 9.49 2.98
CA PHE A 197 19.34 10.59 3.68
C PHE A 197 19.24 11.83 2.80
N ILE A 198 18.16 12.57 3.00
CA ILE A 198 17.97 13.89 2.41
C ILE A 198 18.40 14.98 3.39
N ASN A 199 18.65 16.18 2.88
CA ASN A 199 18.85 17.38 3.68
C ASN A 199 17.51 18.15 3.81
N PRO A 200 16.85 18.12 4.98
CA PRO A 200 15.58 18.82 5.18
C PRO A 200 15.69 20.33 4.99
N GLY A 201 16.87 20.91 5.27
CA GLY A 201 17.11 22.35 5.14
C GLY A 201 16.92 22.86 3.71
N ILE A 202 17.23 22.04 2.70
CA ILE A 202 16.99 22.40 1.29
C ILE A 202 15.49 22.54 1.02
N VAL A 203 14.68 21.61 1.52
CA VAL A 203 13.22 21.65 1.34
C VAL A 203 12.59 22.77 2.15
N HIS A 204 13.03 22.97 3.40
CA HIS A 204 12.53 24.06 4.24
C HIS A 204 12.85 25.45 3.67
N GLU A 205 14.06 25.65 3.15
CA GLU A 205 14.46 26.92 2.53
C GLU A 205 13.64 27.24 1.28
N GLU A 206 13.33 26.22 0.46
CA GLU A 206 12.52 26.36 -0.75
C GLU A 206 11.09 26.85 -0.47
N PHE A 207 10.49 26.43 0.65
CA PHE A 207 9.11 26.76 1.01
C PHE A 207 8.98 27.77 2.16
N LYS A 208 10.07 28.45 2.54
CA LYS A 208 10.08 29.34 3.71
C LYS A 208 9.08 30.49 3.68
N ASN A 209 8.61 30.89 2.49
CA ASN A 209 7.69 32.01 2.31
C ASN A 209 6.24 31.56 2.11
N GLU A 210 6.02 30.26 1.86
CA GLU A 210 4.72 29.69 1.54
C GLU A 210 4.23 28.70 2.60
N ALA A 211 5.14 28.13 3.38
CA ALA A 211 4.84 27.14 4.39
C ALA A 211 4.85 27.78 5.79
N GLU A 212 3.75 27.65 6.51
CA GLU A 212 3.58 28.26 7.83
C GLU A 212 3.33 27.20 8.91
N VAL A 213 3.82 27.46 10.12
CA VAL A 213 3.37 26.70 11.30
C VAL A 213 2.01 27.25 11.69
N ARG A 214 0.95 26.48 11.45
CA ARG A 214 -0.40 26.86 11.90
C ARG A 214 -0.41 27.02 13.41
N ASP A 215 -1.13 28.04 13.88
CA ASP A 215 -1.34 28.35 15.30
C ASP A 215 -1.56 27.05 16.10
N PRO A 216 -0.61 26.65 16.97
CA PRO A 216 -0.69 25.39 17.71
C PRO A 216 -1.97 25.26 18.54
N SER A 217 -2.57 26.39 18.96
CA SER A 217 -3.82 26.39 19.72
C SER A 217 -5.06 26.04 18.90
N LYS A 218 -4.97 26.11 17.56
CA LYS A 218 -6.04 25.80 16.60
C LYS A 218 -5.74 24.57 15.75
N ARG A 219 -4.57 23.96 15.96
CA ARG A 219 -4.08 22.85 15.14
C ARG A 219 -4.66 21.52 15.65
N VAL A 220 -5.25 20.75 14.74
CA VAL A 220 -5.53 19.33 15.01
C VAL A 220 -4.19 18.60 15.05
N MET A 221 -3.80 18.12 16.23
CA MET A 221 -2.48 17.49 16.43
C MET A 221 -2.34 16.13 15.75
N HIS A 222 -3.46 15.46 15.49
CA HIS A 222 -3.47 14.09 14.99
C HIS A 222 -4.20 14.02 13.66
N TYR A 223 -3.49 13.67 12.60
CA TYR A 223 -4.11 13.33 11.33
C TYR A 223 -4.40 11.83 11.30
N GLU A 224 -5.67 11.46 11.41
CA GLU A 224 -6.12 10.07 11.35
C GLU A 224 -6.54 9.68 9.94
N PHE A 225 -6.09 8.51 9.49
CA PHE A 225 -6.50 7.98 8.20
C PHE A 225 -6.60 6.46 8.19
N ASN A 226 -7.49 5.98 7.32
CA ASN A 226 -7.69 4.55 7.09
C ASN A 226 -7.08 4.15 5.74
N THR A 227 -6.46 2.97 5.70
CA THR A 227 -5.91 2.37 4.49
C THR A 227 -6.42 0.96 4.31
N HIS A 228 -6.55 0.54 3.05
CA HIS A 228 -6.85 -0.83 2.66
C HIS A 228 -5.60 -1.69 2.45
N ILE A 229 -4.39 -1.10 2.58
CA ILE A 229 -3.10 -1.78 2.42
C ILE A 229 -2.98 -2.93 3.42
N ILE A 230 -2.78 -4.16 2.92
CA ILE A 230 -2.62 -5.34 3.76
C ILE A 230 -1.33 -5.26 4.58
N GLY A 231 -1.38 -5.72 5.83
CA GLY A 231 -0.25 -5.68 6.75
C GLY A 231 -0.11 -4.34 7.47
N ARG A 232 -0.95 -3.36 7.11
CA ARG A 232 -0.98 -2.03 7.70
C ARG A 232 -2.33 -1.81 8.40
N TYR A 233 -2.48 -2.37 9.61
CA TYR A 233 -3.73 -2.32 10.37
C TYR A 233 -3.68 -1.32 11.52
N ARG A 234 -4.69 -0.43 11.54
CA ARG A 234 -5.20 0.52 12.56
C ARG A 234 -5.58 1.82 11.83
N PRO A 235 -6.41 2.72 12.40
CA PRO A 235 -6.30 4.10 11.97
C PRO A 235 -4.84 4.50 12.18
N TYR A 236 -4.19 4.87 11.08
CA TYR A 236 -2.85 5.44 11.14
C TYR A 236 -2.99 6.87 11.60
N MET A 237 -2.04 7.29 12.43
CA MET A 237 -2.02 8.61 12.99
C MET A 237 -0.66 9.23 12.70
N PHE A 238 -0.67 10.41 12.07
CA PHE A 238 0.48 11.29 12.10
C PHE A 238 0.32 12.24 13.28
N ASP A 239 1.38 12.34 14.09
CA ASP A 239 1.56 13.46 15.00
C ASP A 239 2.03 14.64 14.16
N CYS A 240 1.14 15.61 13.99
CA CYS A 240 1.33 16.77 13.13
C CYS A 240 1.88 17.98 13.88
N TYR A 241 2.34 17.84 15.14
CA TYR A 241 2.79 18.96 15.96
C TYR A 241 3.87 19.82 15.25
N ASP A 242 4.88 19.17 14.66
CA ASP A 242 6.01 19.84 13.98
C ASP A 242 5.82 19.99 12.45
N PHE A 243 4.60 19.82 11.93
CA PHE A 243 4.39 19.90 10.49
C PHE A 243 4.25 21.37 10.03
N LEU A 244 4.62 21.64 8.78
CA LEU A 244 4.37 22.91 8.11
C LEU A 244 3.12 22.80 7.22
N ASP A 245 2.35 23.86 7.15
CA ASP A 245 1.10 23.91 6.38
C ASP A 245 1.30 24.70 5.09
N ILE A 246 0.69 24.22 4.01
CA ILE A 246 0.66 24.85 2.69
C ILE A 246 -0.75 24.77 2.12
N GLU A 247 -1.07 25.70 1.22
CA GLU A 247 -2.36 25.75 0.55
C GLU A 247 -2.23 25.44 -0.94
N ARG A 248 -3.20 24.69 -1.47
CA ARG A 248 -3.35 24.48 -2.91
C ARG A 248 -4.09 25.66 -3.54
N HIS A 249 -3.48 26.30 -4.52
CA HIS A 249 -3.97 27.53 -5.15
C HIS A 249 -5.30 27.36 -5.87
N SER A 250 -5.58 26.15 -6.40
CA SER A 250 -6.75 25.92 -7.24
C SER A 250 -8.06 25.77 -6.47
N ASP A 251 -8.01 25.26 -5.24
CA ASP A 251 -9.20 24.91 -4.46
C ASP A 251 -9.13 25.29 -2.97
N GLY A 252 -8.04 25.92 -2.53
CA GLY A 252 -7.84 26.33 -1.13
C GLY A 252 -7.67 25.16 -0.16
N ARG A 253 -7.44 23.92 -0.65
CA ARG A 253 -7.19 22.80 0.25
C ARG A 253 -5.87 23.00 0.98
N THR A 254 -5.87 22.71 2.28
CA THR A 254 -4.65 22.75 3.10
C THR A 254 -4.03 21.35 3.18
N ALA A 255 -2.71 21.30 3.07
CA ALA A 255 -1.93 20.13 3.45
C ALA A 255 -0.91 20.49 4.51
N SER A 256 -0.52 19.49 5.30
CA SER A 256 0.59 19.58 6.23
C SER A 256 1.67 18.60 5.82
N PHE A 257 2.93 19.00 5.95
CA PHE A 257 4.08 18.14 5.69
C PHE A 257 5.18 18.25 6.74
N LEU A 258 5.95 17.18 6.87
CA LEU A 258 7.14 17.08 7.71
C LEU A 258 8.27 16.50 6.89
N VAL A 259 9.43 17.15 6.95
CA VAL A 259 10.66 16.67 6.33
C VAL A 259 11.70 16.42 7.41
N MET A 260 12.24 15.21 7.45
CA MET A 260 13.37 14.82 8.29
C MET A 260 14.37 14.04 7.44
N GLU A 261 15.60 13.90 7.92
CA GLU A 261 16.68 13.21 7.16
C GLU A 261 16.29 11.81 6.69
N TYR A 262 15.48 11.09 7.47
CA TYR A 262 15.09 9.70 7.24
C TYR A 262 13.61 9.49 6.86
N LYS A 263 12.80 10.56 6.79
CA LYS A 263 11.38 10.45 6.39
C LYS A 263 10.80 11.74 5.84
N PHE A 264 9.80 11.59 4.99
CA PHE A 264 8.94 12.68 4.52
C PHE A 264 7.48 12.27 4.65
N TYR A 265 6.70 13.04 5.40
CA TYR A 265 5.26 12.81 5.60
C TYR A 265 4.47 13.99 5.04
N PHE A 266 3.33 13.69 4.44
CA PHE A 266 2.42 14.67 3.85
C PHE A 266 0.99 14.19 4.02
N CYS A 267 0.09 15.08 4.45
CA CYS A 267 -1.31 14.77 4.64
C CYS A 267 -2.21 15.95 4.23
N VAL A 268 -3.35 15.66 3.63
CA VAL A 268 -4.32 16.66 3.15
C VAL A 268 -5.53 16.70 4.06
N TRP A 269 -5.84 17.88 4.59
CA TRP A 269 -6.99 18.07 5.46
C TRP A 269 -8.27 18.08 4.65
N LYS A 270 -9.30 17.41 5.18
CA LYS A 270 -10.65 17.55 4.65
C LYS A 270 -11.22 18.85 5.21
N ASN A 271 -11.64 19.74 4.32
CA ASN A 271 -12.43 20.90 4.75
C ASN A 271 -13.81 20.36 5.15
N ASP A 272 -14.17 20.53 6.41
CA ASP A 272 -15.53 20.28 6.92
C ASP A 272 -16.54 21.26 6.30
#